data_AF-A0A8R1HLE9-F1
#
_entry.id   AF-A0A8R1HLE9-F1
#
_cell.length_a   1.000
_cell.length_b   1.000
_cell.length_c   1.000
_cell.angle_alpha   90.00
_cell.angle_beta   90.00
_cell.angle_gamma   90.00
#
_symmetry.space_group_name_H-M   'P 1'
#
loop_
_entity.id
_entity.type
_entity.pdbx_description
1 polymer ?
#
loop_
_entity_poly.entity_id
_entity_poly.type
_entity_poly.pdbx_seq_one_letter_code
_entity_poly.pdbx_strand_id
1 'polypeptide(L)'
;MFFTVNVVNNQALNFHVPVPLHIIFRSGSLLATLLVSVFLIGKSYSIRKYLSVFAITLGIVVCTLATSAQGGDSSLSYEEASKHYKEWSIGIAMLTFALLASAYLAICQQQMYEAYGKHPDEAMFITHFVSLPFFLIMGGDIASAAQKLSASAPYSILPGVPSLWVDLAASCLLQYYCIKFVYQLNSRVDSLTVTLVVTLRKFLSLIVSIVYFKNPFTAQHWLGAVLVFAGTLAFADIWGGNAAPKKDDKKSQ
;
A
#
# COMPACT_ATOMS: atom_id res chain seq x y z
N MET A 1 13.81 -3.61 6.41
CA MET A 1 12.67 -2.71 6.13
C MET A 1 11.68 -3.30 5.14
N PHE A 2 12.08 -3.67 3.91
CA PHE A 2 11.15 -4.23 2.91
C PHE A 2 10.36 -5.45 3.41
N PHE A 3 11.03 -6.44 4.00
CA PHE A 3 10.39 -7.60 4.64
C PHE A 3 9.31 -7.16 5.65
N THR A 4 9.69 -6.38 6.67
CA THR A 4 8.79 -5.91 7.73
C THR A 4 7.57 -5.19 7.19
N VAL A 5 7.77 -4.27 6.23
CA VAL A 5 6.69 -3.52 5.61
C VAL A 5 5.69 -4.43 4.91
N ASN A 6 6.17 -5.41 4.13
CA ASN A 6 5.27 -6.31 3.40
C ASN A 6 4.56 -7.29 4.33
N VAL A 7 5.26 -7.84 5.33
CA VAL A 7 4.67 -8.76 6.31
C VAL A 7 3.59 -8.05 7.13
N VAL A 8 3.86 -6.87 7.69
CA VAL A 8 2.86 -6.15 8.50
C VAL A 8 1.67 -5.70 7.65
N ASN A 9 1.90 -5.22 6.42
CA ASN A 9 0.81 -4.87 5.51
C ASN A 9 -0.09 -6.07 5.21
N ASN A 10 0.47 -7.26 5.01
CA ASN A 10 -0.31 -8.45 4.71
C ASN A 10 -1.03 -8.97 5.96
N GLN A 11 -0.34 -8.98 7.11
CA GLN A 11 -0.92 -9.44 8.37
C GLN A 11 -2.09 -8.58 8.84
N ALA A 12 -2.11 -7.29 8.53
CA ALA A 12 -3.25 -6.41 8.85
C ALA A 12 -4.60 -6.90 8.28
N LEU A 13 -4.59 -7.66 7.18
CA LEU A 13 -5.82 -8.26 6.61
C LEU A 13 -6.42 -9.35 7.49
N ASN A 14 -5.62 -9.99 8.37
CA ASN A 14 -6.11 -10.99 9.32
C ASN A 14 -6.85 -10.36 10.51
N PHE A 15 -6.85 -9.03 10.64
CA PHE A 15 -7.43 -8.29 11.76
C PHE A 15 -8.74 -7.57 11.35
N HIS A 16 -9.59 -8.24 10.55
CA HIS A 16 -10.92 -7.75 10.16
C HIS A 16 -10.93 -6.38 9.47
N VAL A 17 -9.81 -5.96 8.86
CA VAL A 17 -9.76 -4.73 8.08
C VAL A 17 -10.30 -4.98 6.67
N PRO A 18 -11.36 -4.27 6.23
CA PRO A 18 -11.87 -4.44 4.88
C PRO A 18 -10.82 -4.09 3.81
N VAL A 19 -10.75 -4.88 2.74
CA VAL A 19 -9.82 -4.64 1.61
C VAL A 19 -9.92 -3.21 1.05
N PRO A 20 -11.11 -2.60 0.87
CA PRO A 20 -11.22 -1.20 0.45
C PRO A 20 -10.49 -0.23 1.39
N LEU A 21 -10.65 -0.41 2.72
CA LEU A 21 -10.00 0.44 3.72
C LEU A 21 -8.48 0.24 3.72
N HIS A 22 -8.01 -1.00 3.54
CA HIS A 22 -6.59 -1.30 3.37
C HIS A 22 -5.95 -0.55 2.19
N ILE A 23 -6.63 -0.54 1.03
CA ILE A 23 -6.18 0.20 -0.16
C ILE A 23 -6.13 1.71 0.09
N ILE A 24 -7.13 2.25 0.80
CA ILE A 24 -7.19 3.68 1.17
C ILE A 24 -6.01 4.05 2.07
N PHE A 25 -5.77 3.28 3.14
CA PHE A 25 -4.61 3.48 4.02
C PHE A 25 -3.32 3.45 3.20
N ARG A 26 -3.09 2.40 2.40
CA ARG A 26 -1.88 2.27 1.56
C ARG A 26 -1.73 3.37 0.51
N SER A 27 -2.78 4.11 0.19
CA SER A 27 -2.73 5.30 -0.68
C SER A 27 -2.18 6.52 0.05
N GLY A 28 -2.25 6.56 1.38
CA GLY A 28 -1.66 7.58 2.26
C GLY A 28 -0.13 7.53 2.40
N SER A 29 0.59 6.79 1.56
CA SER A 29 2.06 6.71 1.65
C SER A 29 2.74 8.06 1.44
N LEU A 30 2.19 8.94 0.58
CA LEU A 30 2.74 10.29 0.37
C LEU A 30 2.64 11.17 1.62
N LEU A 31 1.52 11.07 2.34
CA LEU A 31 1.33 11.71 3.65
C LEU A 31 2.42 11.27 4.62
N ALA A 32 2.61 9.96 4.76
CA ALA A 32 3.63 9.40 5.64
C ALA A 32 5.05 9.83 5.22
N THR A 33 5.36 9.85 3.92
CA THR A 33 6.68 10.27 3.41
C THR A 33 6.97 11.73 3.73
N LEU A 34 6.02 12.64 3.52
CA LEU A 34 6.22 14.04 3.89
C LEU A 34 6.48 14.16 5.39
N LEU A 35 5.64 13.56 6.24
CA LEU A 35 5.80 13.66 7.69
C LEU A 35 7.18 13.16 8.13
N VAL A 36 7.57 11.95 7.70
CA VAL A 36 8.87 11.36 8.05
C VAL A 36 10.02 12.23 7.55
N SER A 37 9.92 12.80 6.35
CA SER A 37 10.98 13.66 5.79
C SER A 37 11.12 15.01 6.53
N VAL A 38 10.02 15.60 7.00
CA VAL A 38 10.05 16.81 7.84
C VAL A 38 10.67 16.49 9.19
N PHE A 39 10.25 15.41 9.84
CA PHE A 39 10.72 15.05 11.18
C PHE A 39 12.17 14.53 11.22
N LEU A 40 12.57 13.69 10.27
CA LEU A 40 13.91 13.06 10.29
C LEU A 40 14.97 13.84 9.52
N ILE A 41 14.59 14.51 8.43
CA ILE A 41 15.54 15.17 7.51
C ILE A 41 15.47 16.70 7.66
N GLY A 42 14.44 17.24 8.32
CA GLY A 42 14.26 18.69 8.46
C GLY A 42 13.91 19.39 7.16
N LYS A 43 13.36 18.67 6.17
CA LYS A 43 12.96 19.28 4.88
C LYS A 43 11.68 20.09 5.06
N SER A 44 11.65 21.29 4.47
CA SER A 44 10.45 22.13 4.40
C SER A 44 9.77 22.01 3.04
N TYR A 45 8.44 21.93 3.02
CA TYR A 45 7.64 21.80 1.81
C TYR A 45 6.78 23.04 1.55
N SER A 46 6.24 23.17 0.34
CA SER A 46 5.30 24.26 0.04
C SER A 46 3.96 24.06 0.76
N ILE A 47 3.23 25.15 1.00
CA ILE A 47 1.91 25.11 1.63
C ILE A 47 0.92 24.19 0.90
N ARG A 48 1.04 24.05 -0.43
CA ARG A 48 0.19 23.16 -1.24
C ARG A 48 0.37 21.69 -0.85
N LYS A 49 1.60 21.27 -0.51
CA LYS A 49 1.90 19.91 -0.07
C LYS A 49 1.28 19.65 1.30
N TYR A 50 1.35 20.62 2.22
CA TYR A 50 0.70 20.51 3.53
C TYR A 50 -0.83 20.44 3.42
N LEU A 51 -1.46 21.24 2.55
CA LEU A 51 -2.90 21.16 2.29
C LEU A 51 -3.30 19.80 1.68
N SER A 52 -2.49 19.26 0.78
CA SER A 52 -2.70 17.94 0.19
C SER A 52 -2.61 16.83 1.23
N VAL A 53 -1.63 16.93 2.14
CA VAL A 53 -1.46 16.04 3.30
C VAL A 53 -2.66 16.12 4.23
N PHE A 54 -3.12 17.32 4.58
CA PHE A 54 -4.31 17.52 5.41
C PHE A 54 -5.54 16.86 4.79
N ALA A 55 -5.71 17.01 3.47
CA ALA A 55 -6.76 16.32 2.75
C ALA A 55 -6.61 14.79 2.91
N ILE A 56 -5.48 14.19 2.52
CA ILE A 56 -5.27 12.74 2.64
C ILE A 56 -5.60 12.24 4.06
N THR A 57 -5.15 12.94 5.10
CA THR A 57 -5.47 12.60 6.51
C THR A 57 -6.96 12.62 6.77
N LEU A 58 -7.67 13.69 6.40
CA LEU A 58 -9.12 13.80 6.58
C LEU A 58 -9.86 12.67 5.86
N GLY A 59 -9.44 12.33 4.65
CA GLY A 59 -10.05 11.27 3.85
C GLY A 59 -9.89 9.89 4.48
N ILE A 60 -8.71 9.59 5.04
CA ILE A 60 -8.45 8.35 5.79
C ILE A 60 -9.33 8.30 7.05
N VAL A 61 -9.42 9.40 7.80
CA VAL A 61 -10.25 9.49 9.01
C VAL A 61 -11.72 9.26 8.68
N VAL A 62 -12.25 9.95 7.65
CA VAL A 62 -13.66 9.78 7.22
C VAL A 62 -13.95 8.34 6.80
N CYS A 63 -13.06 7.70 6.02
CA CYS A 63 -13.25 6.29 5.64
C CYS A 63 -13.20 5.35 6.84
N THR A 64 -12.27 5.60 7.77
CA THR A 64 -12.12 4.77 8.98
C THR A 64 -13.37 4.87 9.86
N LEU A 65 -13.89 6.08 10.07
CA LEU A 65 -15.11 6.32 10.85
C LEU A 65 -16.35 5.72 10.17
N ALA A 66 -16.45 5.83 8.85
CA ALA A 66 -17.54 5.23 8.09
C ALA A 66 -17.51 3.70 8.17
N THR A 67 -16.32 3.09 8.14
CA THR A 67 -16.17 1.64 8.34
C THR A 67 -16.49 1.22 9.77
N SER A 68 -16.04 1.97 10.79
CA SER A 68 -16.35 1.64 12.18
C SER A 68 -17.85 1.73 12.49
N ALA A 69 -18.56 2.66 11.86
CA ALA A 69 -20.00 2.82 12.02
C ALA A 69 -20.81 1.67 11.39
N GLN A 70 -20.25 0.97 10.40
CA GLN A 70 -20.90 -0.19 9.77
C GLN A 70 -20.70 -1.50 10.53
N GLY A 71 -19.66 -1.61 11.36
CA GLY A 71 -19.37 -2.81 12.15
C GLY A 71 -20.27 -3.03 13.37
N GLY A 72 -21.27 -2.17 13.59
CA GLY A 72 -22.27 -2.29 14.65
C GLY A 72 -23.38 -3.27 14.28
N ASP A 73 -23.06 -4.54 14.10
CA ASP A 73 -24.08 -5.57 13.86
C ASP A 73 -24.83 -5.82 15.18
N SER A 74 -26.14 -5.54 15.19
CA SER A 74 -26.97 -5.52 16.40
C SER A 74 -27.22 -6.92 16.99
N SER A 75 -26.67 -7.96 16.36
CA SER A 75 -26.82 -9.38 16.72
C SER A 75 -25.62 -9.98 17.47
N LEU A 76 -24.52 -9.25 17.63
CA LEU A 76 -23.33 -9.76 18.33
C LEU A 76 -23.45 -9.59 19.85
N SER A 77 -22.96 -10.58 20.59
CA SER A 77 -22.80 -10.44 22.05
C SER A 77 -21.82 -9.31 22.35
N TYR A 78 -22.00 -8.63 23.48
CA TYR A 78 -21.10 -7.55 23.92
C TYR A 78 -19.62 -7.98 23.93
N GLU A 79 -19.35 -9.22 24.33
CA GLU A 79 -18.00 -9.78 24.37
C GLU A 79 -17.38 -9.98 22.98
N GLU A 80 -18.19 -10.45 22.02
CA GLU A 80 -17.78 -10.65 20.62
C GLU A 80 -17.55 -9.31 19.92
N ALA A 81 -18.43 -8.32 20.15
CA ALA A 81 -18.28 -6.98 19.62
C ALA A 81 -17.01 -6.28 20.15
N SER A 82 -16.72 -6.43 21.44
CA SER A 82 -15.50 -5.90 22.06
C SER A 82 -14.23 -6.54 21.48
N LYS A 83 -14.24 -7.87 21.31
CA LYS A 83 -13.12 -8.60 20.68
C LYS A 83 -12.90 -8.17 19.23
N HIS A 84 -13.98 -8.10 18.44
CA HIS A 84 -13.91 -7.66 17.04
C HIS A 84 -13.36 -6.23 16.92
N TYR A 85 -13.83 -5.30 17.76
CA TYR A 85 -13.34 -3.92 17.78
C TYR A 85 -11.86 -3.84 18.17
N LYS A 86 -11.42 -4.66 19.15
CA LYS A 86 -10.02 -4.75 19.56
C LYS A 86 -9.13 -5.25 18.42
N GLU A 87 -9.53 -6.33 17.76
CA GLU A 87 -8.79 -6.89 16.61
C GLU A 87 -8.73 -5.88 15.47
N TRP A 88 -9.85 -5.25 15.12
CA TRP A 88 -9.89 -4.20 14.10
C TRP A 88 -8.95 -3.03 14.43
N SER A 89 -8.94 -2.56 15.68
CA SER A 89 -8.05 -1.48 16.14
C SER A 89 -6.58 -1.86 16.01
N ILE A 90 -6.22 -3.13 16.28
CA ILE A 90 -4.87 -3.66 16.03
C ILE A 90 -4.54 -3.61 14.54
N GLY A 91 -5.47 -4.02 13.67
CA GLY A 91 -5.31 -3.94 12.22
C GLY A 91 -5.02 -2.51 11.72
N ILE A 92 -5.76 -1.51 12.23
CA ILE A 92 -5.53 -0.09 11.93
C ILE A 92 -4.15 0.38 12.42
N ALA A 93 -3.73 -0.02 13.62
CA ALA A 93 -2.41 0.30 14.15
C ALA A 93 -1.29 -0.31 13.28
N MET A 94 -1.47 -1.56 12.84
CA MET A 94 -0.54 -2.24 11.92
C MET A 94 -0.43 -1.52 10.58
N LEU A 95 -1.55 -1.08 9.99
CA LEU A 95 -1.53 -0.30 8.76
C LEU A 95 -0.85 1.05 8.92
N THR A 96 -1.09 1.73 10.04
CA THR A 96 -0.46 3.02 10.35
C THR A 96 1.06 2.85 10.50
N PHE A 97 1.51 1.82 11.22
CA PHE A 97 2.94 1.49 11.32
C PHE A 97 3.53 1.13 9.95
N ALA A 98 2.86 0.27 9.18
CA ALA A 98 3.33 -0.15 7.87
C ALA A 98 3.42 1.03 6.89
N LEU A 99 2.53 2.01 7.00
CA LEU A 99 2.59 3.26 6.24
C LEU A 99 3.84 4.09 6.55
N LEU A 100 4.13 4.32 7.84
CA LEU A 100 5.33 5.05 8.26
C LEU A 100 6.61 4.31 7.88
N ALA A 101 6.65 2.99 8.06
CA ALA A 101 7.78 2.16 7.66
C ALA A 101 7.96 2.13 6.12
N SER A 102 6.87 2.14 5.35
CA SER A 102 6.91 2.27 3.89
C SER A 102 7.47 3.62 3.46
N ALA A 103 7.07 4.69 4.14
CA ALA A 103 7.57 6.03 3.90
C ALA A 103 9.07 6.15 4.17
N TYR A 104 9.53 5.58 5.29
CA TYR A 104 10.96 5.50 5.60
C TYR A 104 11.73 4.68 4.57
N LEU A 105 11.21 3.51 4.17
CA LEU A 105 11.80 2.71 3.11
C LEU A 105 11.93 3.49 1.79
N ALA A 106 10.91 4.26 1.41
CA ALA A 106 10.94 5.09 0.21
C ALA A 106 12.05 6.17 0.28
N ILE A 107 12.27 6.76 1.46
CA ILE A 107 13.38 7.72 1.69
C ILE A 107 14.74 7.02 1.54
N CYS A 108 14.91 5.84 2.15
CA CYS A 108 16.14 5.06 2.00
C CYS A 108 16.40 4.67 0.54
N GLN A 109 15.35 4.30 -0.20
CA GLN A 109 15.46 3.99 -1.63
C GLN A 109 15.89 5.22 -2.44
N GLN A 110 15.35 6.40 -2.12
CA GLN A 110 15.75 7.64 -2.77
C GLN A 110 17.24 7.96 -2.50
N GLN A 111 17.69 7.88 -1.25
CA GLN A 111 19.09 8.11 -0.88
C GLN A 111 20.03 7.10 -1.56
N MET A 112 19.61 5.84 -1.65
CA MET A 112 20.37 4.80 -2.37
C MET A 112 20.51 5.14 -3.87
N TYR A 113 19.42 5.58 -4.52
CA TYR A 113 19.48 5.99 -5.93
C TYR A 113 20.30 7.26 -6.16
N GLU A 114 20.31 8.19 -5.20
CA GLU A 114 21.14 9.39 -5.25
C GLU A 114 22.64 9.05 -5.09
N ALA A 115 22.97 8.12 -4.21
CA ALA A 115 24.36 7.74 -3.92
C ALA A 115 24.98 6.78 -4.96
N TYR A 116 24.21 5.83 -5.48
CA TYR A 116 24.71 4.73 -6.33
C TYR A 116 24.16 4.71 -7.76
N GLY A 117 23.29 5.66 -8.11
CA GLY A 117 22.66 5.71 -9.43
C GLY A 117 21.44 4.79 -9.56
N LYS A 118 20.77 4.88 -10.71
CA LYS A 118 19.48 4.20 -10.97
C LYS A 118 19.68 2.83 -11.63
N HIS A 119 19.82 1.80 -10.80
CA HIS A 119 19.89 0.40 -11.26
C HIS A 119 18.63 -0.37 -10.82
N PRO A 120 17.51 -0.27 -11.57
CA PRO A 120 16.20 -0.77 -11.11
C PRO A 120 16.17 -2.29 -10.95
N ASP A 121 16.81 -3.05 -11.85
CA ASP A 121 16.81 -4.52 -11.79
C ASP A 121 17.65 -5.03 -10.61
N GLU A 122 18.81 -4.42 -10.36
CA GLU A 122 19.67 -4.74 -9.22
C GLU A 122 19.01 -4.37 -7.89
N ALA A 123 18.45 -3.15 -7.79
CA ALA A 123 17.72 -2.71 -6.60
C ALA A 123 16.54 -3.63 -6.28
N MET A 124 15.79 -4.07 -7.30
CA MET A 124 14.73 -5.04 -7.14
C MET A 124 15.28 -6.39 -6.65
N PHE A 125 16.32 -6.92 -7.30
CA PHE A 125 16.91 -8.21 -6.93
C PHE A 125 17.40 -8.22 -5.49
N ILE A 126 18.26 -7.25 -5.11
CA ILE A 126 18.86 -7.18 -3.77
C ILE A 126 17.79 -7.02 -2.69
N THR A 127 16.80 -6.14 -2.90
CA THR A 127 15.73 -5.90 -1.92
C THR A 127 14.95 -7.17 -1.60
N HIS A 128 14.62 -7.96 -2.62
CA HIS A 128 13.87 -9.21 -2.44
C HIS A 128 14.76 -10.33 -1.92
N PHE A 129 15.97 -10.49 -2.47
CA PHE A 129 16.93 -11.52 -2.08
C PHE A 129 17.31 -11.39 -0.60
N VAL A 130 17.67 -10.19 -0.15
CA VAL A 130 17.99 -9.92 1.27
C VAL A 130 16.78 -10.18 2.18
N SER A 131 15.55 -10.08 1.66
CA SER A 131 14.34 -10.35 2.43
C SER A 131 14.05 -11.86 2.60
N LEU A 132 14.60 -12.74 1.75
CA LEU A 132 14.32 -14.18 1.76
C LEU A 132 14.69 -14.87 3.08
N PRO A 133 15.89 -14.67 3.67
CA PRO A 133 16.26 -15.34 4.92
C PRO A 133 15.31 -15.01 6.07
N PHE A 134 14.72 -13.82 6.08
CA PHE A 134 13.79 -13.42 7.15
C PHE A 134 12.46 -14.18 7.11
N PHE A 135 12.06 -14.72 5.95
CA PHE A 135 10.87 -15.57 5.86
C PHE A 135 11.05 -16.92 6.57
N LEU A 136 12.28 -17.34 6.88
CA LEU A 136 12.52 -18.55 7.69
C LEU A 136 11.92 -18.43 9.09
N ILE A 137 11.87 -17.21 9.64
CA ILE A 137 11.23 -16.92 10.94
C ILE A 137 9.71 -17.22 10.89
N MET A 138 9.11 -17.12 9.70
CA MET A 138 7.69 -17.38 9.45
C MET A 138 7.42 -18.82 8.95
N GLY A 139 8.39 -19.73 9.07
CA GLY A 139 8.29 -21.09 8.53
C GLY A 139 7.05 -21.85 9.01
N GLY A 140 6.65 -21.68 10.27
CA GLY A 140 5.44 -22.30 10.84
C GLY A 140 4.14 -21.79 10.19
N ASP A 141 4.03 -20.49 9.97
CA ASP A 141 2.88 -19.88 9.28
C ASP A 141 2.83 -20.33 7.81
N ILE A 142 3.98 -20.39 7.14
CA ILE A 142 4.10 -20.85 5.75
C ILE A 142 3.68 -22.31 5.64
N ALA A 143 4.13 -23.18 6.54
CA ALA A 143 3.73 -24.59 6.55
C ALA A 143 2.22 -24.75 6.79
N SER A 144 1.67 -23.99 7.74
CA SER A 144 0.23 -23.99 8.02
C SER A 144 -0.59 -23.48 6.83
N ALA A 145 -0.11 -22.45 6.13
CA ALA A 145 -0.73 -21.96 4.90
C ALA A 145 -0.64 -22.99 3.78
N ALA A 146 0.51 -23.62 3.57
CA ALA A 146 0.70 -24.66 2.55
C ALA A 146 -0.26 -25.85 2.76
N GLN A 147 -0.50 -26.26 4.01
CA GLN A 147 -1.50 -27.28 4.31
C GLN A 147 -2.91 -26.85 3.89
N LYS A 148 -3.31 -25.60 4.20
CA LYS A 148 -4.62 -25.05 3.78
C LYS A 148 -4.75 -24.98 2.26
N LEU A 149 -3.70 -24.56 1.56
CA LEU A 149 -3.68 -24.49 0.09
C LEU A 149 -3.85 -25.89 -0.52
N SER A 150 -3.12 -26.89 0.00
CA SER A 150 -3.17 -28.26 -0.50
C SER A 150 -4.49 -28.97 -0.22
N ALA A 151 -5.23 -28.54 0.81
CA ALA A 151 -6.55 -29.08 1.11
C ALA A 151 -7.68 -28.49 0.23
N SER A 152 -7.40 -27.50 -0.61
CA SER A 152 -8.42 -26.86 -1.44
C SER A 152 -8.88 -27.74 -2.61
N ALA A 153 -10.16 -27.62 -2.98
CA ALA A 153 -10.69 -28.33 -4.13
C ALA A 153 -10.04 -27.84 -5.43
N PRO A 154 -9.72 -28.73 -6.38
CA PRO A 154 -9.18 -28.31 -7.67
C PRO A 154 -10.23 -27.57 -8.51
N TYR A 155 -9.77 -26.75 -9.45
CA TYR A 155 -10.67 -26.17 -10.45
C TYR A 155 -11.19 -27.26 -11.39
N SER A 156 -12.44 -27.10 -11.85
CA SER A 156 -13.07 -28.01 -12.82
C SER A 156 -12.26 -28.14 -14.12
N ILE A 157 -11.55 -27.09 -14.50
CA ILE A 157 -10.73 -27.01 -15.72
C ILE A 157 -9.31 -27.60 -15.57
N LEU A 158 -8.84 -27.78 -14.32
CA LEU A 158 -7.48 -28.27 -14.04
C LEU A 158 -7.54 -29.33 -12.92
N PRO A 159 -8.05 -30.54 -13.23
CA PRO A 159 -8.17 -31.60 -12.24
C PRO A 159 -6.78 -32.02 -11.73
N GLY A 160 -6.64 -32.12 -10.41
CA GLY A 160 -5.42 -32.59 -9.75
C GLY A 160 -4.52 -31.49 -9.15
N VAL A 161 -4.75 -30.21 -9.44
CA VAL A 161 -4.05 -29.10 -8.79
C VAL A 161 -5.04 -28.32 -7.89
N PRO A 162 -4.78 -28.18 -6.58
CA PRO A 162 -5.64 -27.42 -5.70
C PRO A 162 -5.79 -25.95 -6.17
N SER A 163 -7.02 -25.42 -6.15
CA SER A 163 -7.33 -24.09 -6.71
C SER A 163 -6.50 -22.97 -6.09
N LEU A 164 -6.28 -23.01 -4.78
CA LEU A 164 -5.56 -21.95 -4.08
C LEU A 164 -4.06 -21.89 -4.45
N TRP A 165 -3.46 -23.01 -4.89
CA TRP A 165 -2.11 -22.99 -5.43
C TRP A 165 -2.05 -22.28 -6.79
N VAL A 166 -3.09 -22.44 -7.60
CA VAL A 166 -3.23 -21.74 -8.89
C VAL A 166 -3.43 -20.24 -8.64
N ASP A 167 -4.29 -19.85 -7.69
CA ASP A 167 -4.50 -18.45 -7.30
C ASP A 167 -3.22 -17.81 -6.76
N LEU A 168 -2.45 -18.54 -5.94
CA LEU A 168 -1.17 -18.07 -5.43
C LEU A 168 -0.19 -17.86 -6.58
N ALA A 169 -0.04 -18.83 -7.50
CA ALA A 169 0.86 -18.70 -8.64
C ALA A 169 0.47 -17.52 -9.54
N ALA A 170 -0.82 -17.37 -9.84
CA ALA A 170 -1.34 -16.25 -10.62
C ALA A 170 -1.06 -14.91 -9.93
N SER A 171 -1.29 -14.81 -8.61
CA SER A 171 -1.01 -13.59 -7.84
C SER A 171 0.49 -13.26 -7.82
N CYS A 172 1.37 -14.25 -7.67
CA CYS A 172 2.82 -14.06 -7.73
C CYS A 172 3.29 -13.55 -9.10
N LEU A 173 2.78 -14.13 -10.20
CA LEU A 173 3.13 -13.70 -11.55
C LEU A 173 2.66 -12.27 -11.83
N LEU A 174 1.40 -11.97 -11.53
CA LEU A 174 0.85 -10.62 -11.67
C LEU A 174 1.62 -9.61 -10.82
N GLN A 175 1.95 -9.96 -9.58
CA GLN A 175 2.72 -9.11 -8.69
C GLN A 175 4.15 -8.87 -9.21
N TYR A 176 4.81 -9.88 -9.76
CA TYR A 176 6.13 -9.73 -10.38
C TYR A 176 6.11 -8.74 -11.54
N TYR A 177 5.22 -8.92 -12.51
CA TYR A 177 5.10 -8.02 -13.65
C TYR A 177 4.73 -6.60 -13.21
N CYS A 178 3.85 -6.48 -12.22
CA CYS A 178 3.44 -5.21 -11.63
C CYS A 178 4.61 -4.47 -10.96
N ILE A 179 5.41 -5.14 -10.12
CA ILE A 179 6.57 -4.54 -9.47
C ILE A 179 7.62 -4.17 -10.50
N LYS A 180 7.96 -5.08 -11.41
CA LYS A 180 8.94 -4.84 -12.47
C LYS A 180 8.54 -3.63 -13.33
N PHE A 181 7.27 -3.54 -13.71
CA PHE A 181 6.75 -2.39 -14.44
C PHE A 181 6.91 -1.09 -13.64
N VAL A 182 6.59 -1.07 -12.34
CA VAL A 182 6.78 0.14 -11.50
C VAL A 182 8.26 0.54 -11.41
N TYR A 183 9.17 -0.41 -11.25
CA TYR A 183 10.61 -0.12 -11.21
C TYR A 183 11.13 0.43 -12.56
N GLN A 184 10.69 -0.14 -13.68
CA GLN A 184 11.04 0.37 -15.01
C GLN A 184 10.40 1.73 -15.31
N LEU A 185 9.17 1.96 -14.87
CA LEU A 185 8.50 3.25 -15.02
C LEU A 185 9.28 4.32 -14.24
N ASN A 186 9.69 4.04 -13.01
CA ASN A 186 10.47 4.97 -12.18
C ASN A 186 11.86 5.30 -12.77
N SER A 187 12.43 4.43 -13.60
CA SER A 187 13.70 4.71 -14.28
C SER A 187 13.54 5.45 -15.60
N ARG A 188 12.38 5.37 -16.27
CA ARG A 188 12.18 5.87 -17.64
C ARG A 188 11.38 7.16 -17.74
N VAL A 189 10.43 7.39 -16.84
CA VAL A 189 9.57 8.59 -16.86
C VAL A 189 9.80 9.43 -15.60
N ASP A 190 9.27 10.64 -15.63
CA ASP A 190 9.29 11.54 -14.49
C ASP A 190 8.41 11.01 -13.34
N SER A 191 8.70 11.48 -12.13
CA SER A 191 8.02 11.04 -10.91
C SER A 191 6.52 11.40 -10.89
N LEU A 192 6.06 12.40 -11.64
CA LEU A 192 4.66 12.79 -11.71
C LEU A 192 3.88 11.71 -12.47
N THR A 193 4.41 11.28 -13.62
CA THR A 193 3.84 10.21 -14.44
C THR A 193 3.78 8.89 -13.66
N VAL A 194 4.87 8.52 -12.95
CA VAL A 194 4.88 7.33 -12.07
C VAL A 194 3.76 7.41 -11.03
N THR A 195 3.66 8.56 -10.36
CA THR A 195 2.68 8.76 -9.28
C THR A 195 1.26 8.68 -9.81
N LEU A 196 0.97 9.29 -10.96
CA LEU A 196 -0.33 9.23 -11.62
C LEU A 196 -0.71 7.77 -11.94
N VAL A 197 0.17 7.03 -12.63
CA VAL A 197 -0.11 5.62 -13.02
C VAL A 197 -0.35 4.73 -11.80
N VAL A 198 0.46 4.86 -10.75
CA VAL A 198 0.31 4.08 -9.51
C VAL A 198 -0.99 4.46 -8.78
N THR A 199 -1.36 5.74 -8.78
CA THR A 199 -2.59 6.24 -8.14
C THR A 199 -3.83 5.75 -8.86
N LEU A 200 -3.84 5.84 -10.19
CA LEU A 200 -4.91 5.30 -11.04
C LEU A 200 -5.07 3.80 -10.83
N ARG A 201 -3.96 3.04 -10.81
CA ARG A 201 -4.00 1.61 -10.51
C ARG A 201 -4.68 1.32 -9.17
N LYS A 202 -4.28 2.03 -8.09
CA LYS A 202 -4.89 1.86 -6.75
C LYS A 202 -6.38 2.22 -6.74
N PHE A 203 -6.77 3.26 -7.47
CA PHE A 203 -8.16 3.68 -7.58
C PHE A 203 -9.01 2.64 -8.32
N LEU A 204 -8.51 2.11 -9.44
CA LEU A 204 -9.17 1.02 -10.16
C LEU A 204 -9.25 -0.24 -9.30
N SER A 205 -8.19 -0.59 -8.56
CA SER A 205 -8.23 -1.70 -7.59
C SER A 205 -9.27 -1.48 -6.48
N LEU A 206 -9.47 -0.24 -6.02
CA LEU A 206 -10.52 0.09 -5.05
C LEU A 206 -11.92 -0.16 -5.66
N ILE A 207 -12.17 0.32 -6.88
CA ILE A 207 -13.46 0.11 -7.58
C ILE A 207 -13.74 -1.39 -7.74
N VAL A 208 -12.76 -2.14 -8.27
CA VAL A 208 -12.89 -3.59 -8.45
C VAL A 208 -13.14 -4.28 -7.11
N SER A 209 -12.44 -3.88 -6.04
CA SER A 209 -12.64 -4.41 -4.69
C SER A 209 -14.06 -4.17 -4.18
N ILE A 210 -14.60 -2.96 -4.34
CA ILE A 210 -15.98 -2.64 -3.92
C ILE A 210 -17.00 -3.51 -4.68
N VAL A 211 -16.86 -3.61 -6.01
CA VAL A 211 -17.78 -4.37 -6.87
C VAL A 211 -17.69 -5.87 -6.58
N TYR A 212 -16.47 -6.41 -6.43
CA TYR A 212 -16.23 -7.84 -6.27
C TYR A 212 -16.60 -8.33 -4.87
N PHE A 213 -16.13 -7.65 -3.81
CA PHE A 213 -16.39 -8.04 -2.43
C PHE A 213 -17.79 -7.64 -1.94
N LYS A 214 -18.54 -6.85 -2.74
CA LYS A 214 -19.88 -6.36 -2.40
C LYS A 214 -19.96 -5.70 -1.03
N ASN A 215 -18.86 -5.07 -0.59
CA ASN A 215 -18.81 -4.37 0.68
C ASN A 215 -19.68 -3.10 0.59
N PRO A 216 -20.55 -2.83 1.57
CA PRO A 216 -21.42 -1.66 1.56
C PRO A 216 -20.55 -0.38 1.60
N PHE A 217 -20.42 0.31 0.47
CA PHE A 217 -19.59 1.51 0.39
C PHE A 217 -20.50 2.75 0.40
N THR A 218 -20.63 3.37 1.57
CA THR A 218 -21.53 4.53 1.77
C THR A 218 -21.00 5.80 1.09
N ALA A 219 -21.84 6.84 1.00
CA ALA A 219 -21.42 8.16 0.50
C ALA A 219 -20.23 8.74 1.29
N GLN A 220 -20.12 8.46 2.59
CA GLN A 220 -18.98 8.87 3.41
C GLN A 220 -17.68 8.18 2.97
N HIS A 221 -17.72 6.90 2.65
CA HIS A 221 -16.56 6.19 2.10
C HIS A 221 -16.14 6.77 0.75
N TRP A 222 -17.08 7.12 -0.12
CA TRP A 222 -16.78 7.80 -1.39
C TRP A 222 -16.16 9.17 -1.21
N LEU A 223 -16.71 9.98 -0.30
CA LEU A 223 -16.15 11.27 0.04
C LEU A 223 -14.70 11.13 0.52
N GLY A 224 -14.45 10.23 1.47
CA GLY A 224 -13.11 10.00 1.99
C GLY A 224 -12.14 9.46 0.94
N ALA A 225 -12.57 8.51 0.10
CA ALA A 225 -11.76 7.99 -0.99
C ALA A 225 -11.38 9.07 -2.00
N VAL A 226 -12.35 9.84 -2.51
CA VAL A 226 -12.09 10.97 -3.42
C VAL A 226 -11.10 11.95 -2.81
N LEU A 227 -11.23 12.23 -1.52
CA LEU A 227 -10.38 13.17 -0.80
C LEU A 227 -8.93 12.64 -0.67
N VAL A 228 -8.73 11.34 -0.41
CA VAL A 228 -7.40 10.69 -0.43
C VAL A 228 -6.78 10.70 -1.82
N PHE A 229 -7.53 10.30 -2.86
CA PHE A 229 -7.00 10.23 -4.22
C PHE A 229 -6.72 11.61 -4.80
N ALA A 230 -7.63 12.57 -4.64
CA ALA A 230 -7.43 13.95 -5.07
C ALA A 230 -6.28 14.63 -4.30
N GLY A 231 -6.18 14.40 -2.98
CA GLY A 231 -5.06 14.88 -2.18
C GLY A 231 -3.72 14.27 -2.64
N THR A 232 -3.71 13.00 -3.04
CA THR A 232 -2.51 12.33 -3.59
C THR A 232 -2.08 12.97 -4.91
N LEU A 233 -3.03 13.27 -5.81
CA LEU A 233 -2.74 13.93 -7.09
C LEU A 233 -2.31 15.38 -6.92
N ALA A 234 -2.93 16.13 -5.99
CA ALA A 234 -2.53 17.48 -5.61
C ALA A 234 -1.12 17.49 -5.00
N PHE A 235 -0.82 16.51 -4.13
CA PHE A 235 0.51 16.35 -3.57
C PHE A 235 1.53 16.07 -4.67
N ALA A 236 1.17 15.36 -5.72
CA ALA A 236 2.06 15.11 -6.84
C ALA A 236 2.20 16.31 -7.78
N ASP A 237 1.68 17.51 -7.44
CA ASP A 237 1.71 18.72 -8.29
C ASP A 237 1.12 18.52 -9.71
N ILE A 238 0.27 17.51 -9.93
CA ILE A 238 -0.27 17.17 -11.26
C ILE A 238 -1.07 18.33 -11.86
N TRP A 239 -1.73 19.14 -11.03
CA TRP A 239 -2.52 20.30 -11.46
C TRP A 239 -1.73 21.62 -11.49
N GLY A 240 -0.52 21.64 -10.95
CA GLY A 240 0.34 22.82 -10.94
C GLY A 240 1.28 22.80 -12.13
N GLY A 241 0.87 23.35 -13.27
CA GLY A 241 1.64 23.40 -14.53
C GLY A 241 2.97 24.16 -14.51
N ASN A 242 3.56 24.46 -13.34
CA ASN A 242 4.91 25.00 -13.26
C ASN A 242 5.88 23.88 -12.96
N ALA A 243 6.40 23.28 -14.04
CA ALA A 243 7.69 22.62 -14.00
C ALA A 243 8.71 23.59 -13.40
N ALA A 244 9.10 23.39 -12.13
CA ALA A 244 10.28 24.05 -11.62
C ALA A 244 11.45 23.66 -12.53
N PRO A 245 12.28 24.62 -12.99
CA PRO A 245 13.38 24.30 -13.87
C PRO A 245 14.29 23.29 -13.17
N LYS A 246 14.60 22.19 -13.85
CA LYS A 246 15.67 21.27 -13.44
C LYS A 246 16.90 22.13 -13.16
N LYS A 247 17.40 22.12 -11.92
CA LYS A 247 18.81 22.41 -11.72
C LYS A 247 19.53 21.29 -12.44
N ASP A 248 20.06 21.60 -13.62
CA ASP A 248 21.12 20.84 -14.24
C ASP A 248 22.24 20.76 -13.20
N ASP A 249 22.39 19.60 -12.56
CA ASP A 249 23.65 19.25 -11.92
C ASP A 249 24.67 19.14 -13.06
N LYS A 250 25.34 20.27 -13.28
CA LYS A 250 26.52 20.37 -14.12
C LYS A 250 27.49 19.26 -13.73
N LYS A 251 27.82 18.47 -14.74
CA LYS A 251 29.11 17.77 -14.94
C LYS A 251 30.14 18.06 -13.83
N SER A 252 30.52 17.01 -13.11
CA SER A 252 31.93 16.82 -12.79
C SER A 252 32.34 15.44 -13.29
N GLN A 253 33.51 15.45 -13.91
CA GLN A 253 34.20 14.36 -14.62
C GLN A 253 34.35 13.09 -13.79
#